data_AF-A0A1E4ZNG5-F1
#
_entry.id   AF-A0A1E4ZNG5-F1
#
_cell.length_a   1.000
_cell.length_b   1.000
_cell.length_c   1.000
_cell.angle_alpha   90.00
_cell.angle_beta   90.00
_cell.angle_gamma   90.00
#
_symmetry.space_group_name_H-M   'P 1'
#
loop_
_entity.id
_entity.type
_entity.pdbx_description
1 polymer ?
#
loop_
_entity_poly.entity_id
_entity_poly.type
_entity_poly.pdbx_seq_one_letter_code
_entity_poly.pdbx_strand_id
1 'polypeptide(L)'
;MKPIITIAALCTFLLLFLFTANTHAAANPVKGEELFKQCVACHTLGDGATHSIGPTLNHVFGRIAGTAEGYANYSQAMRDKGQNNNLLWTEKSLYIFLAGPARYVPGTTMGFKGLRKEQEIKDLLAYLITFSPAYTPKSGTQVTASEAAQAKLPEIKADDEIEEPEFTEAYLADDNAIAIGDELWAKQCRHCHGSSAYPGKAPKLKPARYEPDFVFDRITNGFRKMPAWKSVFTLEERMALVAYVLSNKFSP
;
A
#
# COMPACT_ATOMS: atom_id res chain seq x y z
N MET A 1 82.45 -9.36 -14.32
CA MET A 1 82.62 -7.90 -14.22
C MET A 1 81.57 -7.21 -15.09
N LYS A 2 80.68 -6.41 -14.47
CA LYS A 2 79.74 -5.40 -15.01
C LYS A 2 78.55 -5.82 -15.94
N PRO A 3 77.44 -5.04 -15.95
CA PRO A 3 76.04 -5.52 -15.84
C PRO A 3 75.15 -5.13 -17.04
N ILE A 4 73.95 -5.73 -17.23
CA ILE A 4 72.89 -5.12 -18.06
C ILE A 4 71.48 -5.39 -17.50
N ILE A 5 70.74 -4.29 -17.44
CA ILE A 5 69.37 -4.01 -17.02
C ILE A 5 68.35 -4.61 -18.00
N THR A 6 67.18 -5.10 -17.56
CA THR A 6 65.96 -5.05 -18.41
C THR A 6 64.65 -5.16 -17.60
N ILE A 7 64.09 -3.97 -17.34
CA ILE A 7 62.69 -3.54 -17.56
C ILE A 7 61.57 -4.49 -17.11
N ALA A 8 60.94 -4.11 -15.98
CA ALA A 8 59.61 -4.55 -15.59
C ALA A 8 58.55 -3.95 -16.53
N ALA A 9 57.81 -4.80 -17.23
CA ALA A 9 56.59 -4.42 -17.94
C ALA A 9 55.37 -4.77 -17.06
N LEU A 10 54.92 -3.79 -16.28
CA LEU A 10 53.71 -3.89 -15.48
C LEU A 10 52.50 -3.66 -16.40
N CYS A 11 51.96 -4.73 -16.99
CA CYS A 11 50.67 -4.69 -17.69
C CYS A 11 49.53 -4.58 -16.66
N THR A 12 49.21 -3.36 -16.24
CA THR A 12 47.94 -3.05 -15.56
C THR A 12 46.80 -3.23 -16.55
N PHE A 13 46.18 -4.41 -16.52
CA PHE A 13 44.92 -4.70 -17.20
C PHE A 13 43.79 -3.96 -16.46
N LEU A 14 43.52 -2.71 -16.86
CA LEU A 14 42.38 -1.95 -16.38
C LEU A 14 41.10 -2.55 -17.00
N LEU A 15 40.52 -3.53 -16.32
CA LEU A 15 39.17 -4.03 -16.58
C LEU A 15 38.19 -2.87 -16.31
N LEU A 16 37.83 -2.15 -17.37
CA LEU A 16 36.66 -1.28 -17.39
C LEU A 16 35.42 -2.17 -17.20
N PHE A 17 34.98 -2.35 -15.95
CA PHE A 17 33.63 -2.80 -15.67
C PHE A 17 32.68 -1.70 -16.16
N LEU A 18 32.15 -1.88 -17.36
CA LEU A 18 30.97 -1.16 -17.81
C LEU A 18 29.82 -1.58 -16.88
N PHE A 19 29.63 -0.84 -15.79
CA PHE A 19 28.38 -0.84 -15.06
C PHE A 19 27.33 -0.26 -16.01
N THR A 20 26.66 -1.13 -16.75
CA THR A 20 25.41 -0.77 -17.43
C THR A 20 24.41 -0.47 -16.33
N ALA A 21 24.27 0.80 -15.97
CA ALA A 21 23.16 1.26 -15.15
C ALA A 21 21.88 0.89 -15.92
N ASN A 22 21.14 -0.10 -15.42
CA ASN A 22 19.80 -0.38 -15.93
C ASN A 22 18.95 0.86 -15.66
N THR A 23 18.83 1.73 -16.66
CA THR A 23 17.92 2.85 -16.64
C THR A 23 16.50 2.31 -16.74
N HIS A 24 15.85 2.13 -15.59
CA HIS A 24 14.43 1.83 -15.55
C HIS A 24 13.68 2.98 -16.20
N ALA A 25 12.97 2.69 -17.30
CA ALA A 25 12.13 3.68 -17.96
C ALA A 25 11.00 4.12 -17.01
N ALA A 26 10.73 5.42 -16.97
CA ALA A 26 9.61 5.95 -16.20
C ALA A 26 8.28 5.35 -16.68
N ALA A 27 7.35 5.13 -15.77
CA ALA A 27 6.01 4.64 -16.10
C ALA A 27 5.27 5.64 -17.00
N ASN A 28 4.58 5.15 -18.01
CA ASN A 28 3.88 5.95 -19.01
C ASN A 28 2.36 5.62 -19.02
N PRO A 29 1.49 6.51 -18.49
CA PRO A 29 0.05 6.25 -18.44
C PRO A 29 -0.62 6.18 -19.81
N VAL A 30 -0.07 6.83 -20.86
CA VAL A 30 -0.61 6.73 -22.23
C VAL A 30 -0.40 5.32 -22.79
N LYS A 31 0.75 4.70 -22.50
CA LYS A 31 0.97 3.28 -22.83
C LYS A 31 0.12 2.35 -21.97
N GLY A 32 -0.12 2.72 -20.71
CA GLY A 32 -1.02 2.01 -19.81
C GLY A 32 -2.45 1.96 -20.31
N GLU A 33 -2.96 3.06 -20.86
CA GLU A 33 -4.26 3.12 -21.51
C GLU A 33 -4.37 2.15 -22.70
N GLU A 34 -3.35 2.10 -23.54
CA GLU A 34 -3.31 1.13 -24.65
C GLU A 34 -3.37 -0.32 -24.15
N LEU A 35 -2.61 -0.63 -23.09
CA LEU A 35 -2.63 -1.95 -22.46
C LEU A 35 -3.98 -2.28 -21.84
N PHE A 36 -4.70 -1.28 -21.32
CA PHE A 36 -6.02 -1.44 -20.71
C PHE A 36 -7.08 -1.95 -21.70
N LYS A 37 -6.87 -1.84 -23.02
CA LYS A 37 -7.74 -2.45 -24.04
C LYS A 37 -7.92 -3.96 -23.86
N GLN A 38 -7.01 -4.65 -23.19
CA GLN A 38 -7.15 -6.08 -22.85
C GLN A 38 -8.13 -6.33 -21.70
N CYS A 39 -8.46 -5.29 -20.93
CA CYS A 39 -9.30 -5.34 -19.73
C CYS A 39 -10.74 -4.91 -20.00
N VAL A 40 -11.00 -4.14 -21.07
CA VAL A 40 -12.31 -3.51 -21.36
C VAL A 40 -13.46 -4.50 -21.57
N ALA A 41 -13.15 -5.75 -21.93
CA ALA A 41 -14.17 -6.80 -22.06
C ALA A 41 -14.83 -7.14 -20.71
N CYS A 42 -14.14 -6.90 -19.60
CA CYS A 42 -14.63 -7.23 -18.26
C CYS A 42 -14.75 -6.02 -17.34
N HIS A 43 -13.91 -5.01 -17.52
CA HIS A 43 -13.78 -3.89 -16.60
C HIS A 43 -14.05 -2.55 -17.29
N THR A 44 -14.63 -1.64 -16.52
CA THR A 44 -14.95 -0.27 -16.94
C THR A 44 -14.24 0.73 -16.04
N LEU A 45 -13.97 1.91 -16.60
CA LEU A 45 -13.30 3.04 -15.95
C LEU A 45 -13.97 4.35 -16.37
N GLY A 46 -13.80 5.39 -15.53
CA GLY A 46 -14.25 6.75 -15.82
C GLY A 46 -15.67 7.06 -15.36
N ASP A 47 -16.15 8.23 -15.76
CA ASP A 47 -17.45 8.75 -15.36
C ASP A 47 -18.59 7.88 -15.89
N GLY A 48 -19.54 7.54 -15.04
CA GLY A 48 -20.66 6.67 -15.39
C GLY A 48 -20.28 5.19 -15.60
N ALA A 49 -19.06 4.78 -15.24
CA ALA A 49 -18.65 3.38 -15.32
C ALA A 49 -19.59 2.47 -14.50
N THR A 50 -20.09 1.41 -15.12
CA THR A 50 -20.94 0.39 -14.49
C THR A 50 -20.24 -0.95 -14.47
N HIS A 51 -20.57 -1.79 -13.48
CA HIS A 51 -20.04 -3.15 -13.41
C HIS A 51 -20.44 -3.98 -14.63
N SER A 52 -19.57 -4.91 -15.01
CA SER A 52 -19.77 -5.85 -16.12
C SER A 52 -19.42 -7.27 -15.65
N ILE A 53 -18.71 -8.05 -16.47
CA ILE A 53 -18.14 -9.35 -16.08
C ILE A 53 -17.21 -9.21 -14.87
N GLY A 54 -16.53 -8.07 -14.75
CA GLY A 54 -15.75 -7.67 -13.59
C GLY A 54 -16.28 -6.38 -12.95
N PRO A 55 -15.81 -6.05 -11.73
CA PRO A 55 -16.13 -4.79 -11.06
C PRO A 55 -15.55 -3.59 -11.82
N THR A 56 -16.05 -2.39 -11.50
CA THR A 56 -15.43 -1.17 -11.98
C THR A 56 -14.07 -0.98 -11.32
N LEU A 57 -13.14 -0.35 -12.03
CA LEU A 57 -11.78 -0.16 -11.54
C LEU A 57 -11.52 1.28 -11.05
N ASN A 58 -12.54 2.14 -11.06
CA ASN A 58 -12.48 3.42 -10.35
C ASN A 58 -12.22 3.16 -8.86
N HIS A 59 -11.34 3.96 -8.27
CA HIS A 59 -10.93 3.85 -6.87
C HIS A 59 -10.46 2.44 -6.49
N VAL A 60 -9.78 1.75 -7.41
CA VAL A 60 -9.24 0.41 -7.12
C VAL A 60 -8.08 0.49 -6.14
N PHE A 61 -7.25 1.53 -6.19
CA PHE A 61 -6.13 1.69 -5.24
C PHE A 61 -6.66 2.06 -3.86
N GLY A 62 -6.08 1.44 -2.82
CA GLY A 62 -6.51 1.53 -1.43
C GLY A 62 -7.72 0.66 -1.07
N ARG A 63 -8.41 0.07 -2.05
CA ARG A 63 -9.61 -0.75 -1.82
C ARG A 63 -9.25 -2.16 -1.37
N ILE A 64 -10.04 -2.73 -0.46
CA ILE A 64 -9.95 -4.14 -0.10
C ILE A 64 -10.33 -5.00 -1.32
N ALA A 65 -9.57 -6.06 -1.58
CA ALA A 65 -9.87 -6.99 -2.65
C ALA A 65 -11.25 -7.64 -2.44
N GLY A 66 -12.03 -7.79 -3.50
CA GLY A 66 -13.34 -8.44 -3.39
C GLY A 66 -14.46 -7.58 -2.77
N THR A 67 -14.28 -6.26 -2.63
CA THR A 67 -15.26 -5.37 -1.97
C THR A 67 -15.67 -4.14 -2.79
N ALA A 68 -15.60 -4.17 -4.13
CA ALA A 68 -16.18 -3.10 -4.93
C ALA A 68 -17.69 -2.99 -4.62
N GLU A 69 -18.11 -1.79 -4.19
CA GLU A 69 -19.50 -1.51 -3.85
C GLU A 69 -20.41 -1.79 -5.06
N GLY A 70 -21.54 -2.46 -4.84
CA GLY A 70 -22.48 -2.80 -5.91
C GLY A 70 -22.11 -4.03 -6.75
N TYR A 71 -20.92 -4.61 -6.59
CA TYR A 71 -20.50 -5.79 -7.33
C TYR A 71 -20.56 -7.08 -6.48
N ALA A 72 -21.58 -7.91 -6.72
CA ALA A 72 -21.79 -9.16 -5.99
C ALA A 72 -21.02 -10.37 -6.55
N ASN A 73 -20.64 -10.33 -7.84
CA ASN A 73 -20.15 -11.50 -8.60
C ASN A 73 -18.65 -11.78 -8.40
N TYR A 74 -18.10 -11.53 -7.22
CA TYR A 74 -16.73 -11.93 -6.91
C TYR A 74 -16.63 -13.46 -6.79
N SER A 75 -15.45 -13.99 -7.10
CA SER A 75 -15.09 -15.35 -6.67
C SER A 75 -15.03 -15.43 -5.15
N GLN A 76 -15.30 -16.61 -4.58
CA GLN A 76 -15.11 -16.86 -3.15
C GLN A 76 -13.65 -16.58 -2.74
N ALA A 77 -12.69 -17.06 -3.55
CA ALA A 77 -11.27 -16.83 -3.32
C ALA A 77 -10.90 -15.34 -3.21
N MET A 78 -11.44 -14.48 -4.07
CA MET A 78 -11.16 -13.04 -4.02
C MET A 78 -11.74 -12.40 -2.76
N ARG A 79 -12.97 -12.78 -2.37
CA ARG A 79 -13.58 -12.31 -1.11
C ARG A 79 -12.76 -12.74 0.10
N ASP A 80 -12.40 -14.01 0.17
CA ASP A 80 -11.63 -14.56 1.29
C ASP A 80 -10.25 -13.90 1.39
N LYS A 81 -9.58 -13.68 0.25
CA LYS A 81 -8.27 -13.01 0.22
C LYS A 81 -8.37 -11.57 0.73
N GLY A 82 -9.45 -10.86 0.39
CA GLY A 82 -9.72 -9.53 0.91
C GLY A 82 -10.05 -9.51 2.41
N GLN A 83 -11.02 -10.32 2.83
CA GLN A 83 -11.57 -10.29 4.19
C GLN A 83 -10.66 -10.96 5.23
N ASN A 84 -10.10 -12.13 4.89
CA ASN A 84 -9.36 -12.94 5.86
C ASN A 84 -7.87 -12.59 5.88
N ASN A 85 -7.31 -12.20 4.72
CA ASN A 85 -5.89 -11.85 4.60
C ASN A 85 -5.66 -10.34 4.48
N ASN A 86 -6.71 -9.52 4.63
CA ASN A 86 -6.64 -8.07 4.50
C ASN A 86 -5.95 -7.61 3.21
N LEU A 87 -6.16 -8.32 2.08
CA LEU A 87 -5.54 -7.92 0.82
C LEU A 87 -6.09 -6.57 0.37
N LEU A 88 -5.23 -5.57 0.38
CA LEU A 88 -5.47 -4.23 -0.15
C LEU A 88 -4.85 -4.11 -1.54
N TRP A 89 -5.53 -3.40 -2.43
CA TRP A 89 -4.98 -3.02 -3.72
C TRP A 89 -4.05 -1.82 -3.59
N THR A 90 -2.75 -2.07 -3.64
CA THR A 90 -1.65 -1.08 -3.66
C THR A 90 -0.87 -1.25 -4.95
N GLU A 91 0.15 -0.41 -5.24
CA GLU A 91 0.99 -0.67 -6.42
C GLU A 91 1.60 -2.08 -6.39
N LYS A 92 2.10 -2.51 -5.23
CA LYS A 92 2.73 -3.84 -5.06
C LYS A 92 1.74 -4.98 -5.27
N SER A 93 0.56 -4.96 -4.64
CA SER A 93 -0.38 -6.07 -4.76
C SER A 93 -1.06 -6.12 -6.13
N LEU A 94 -1.37 -4.96 -6.73
CA LEU A 94 -1.86 -4.90 -8.10
C LEU A 94 -0.78 -5.31 -9.10
N TYR A 95 0.48 -4.97 -8.88
CA TYR A 95 1.59 -5.46 -9.71
C TYR A 95 1.60 -6.99 -9.75
N ILE A 96 1.63 -7.63 -8.58
CA ILE A 96 1.72 -9.09 -8.47
C ILE A 96 0.46 -9.74 -9.06
N PHE A 97 -0.70 -9.16 -8.80
CA PHE A 97 -1.96 -9.65 -9.36
C PHE A 97 -2.00 -9.51 -10.89
N LEU A 98 -1.59 -8.38 -11.45
CA LEU A 98 -1.52 -8.15 -12.90
C LEU A 98 -0.45 -9.00 -13.59
N ALA A 99 0.59 -9.43 -12.88
CA ALA A 99 1.57 -10.39 -13.40
C ALA A 99 1.01 -11.83 -13.48
N GLY A 100 -0.03 -12.16 -12.70
CA GLY A 100 -0.64 -13.48 -12.69
C GLY A 100 -1.77 -13.64 -11.67
N PRO A 101 -3.03 -13.31 -12.03
CA PRO A 101 -4.16 -13.32 -11.11
C PRO A 101 -4.38 -14.67 -10.42
N ALA A 102 -4.42 -15.75 -11.21
CA ALA A 102 -4.65 -17.10 -10.69
C ALA A 102 -3.52 -17.63 -9.82
N ARG A 103 -2.30 -17.09 -9.95
CA ARG A 103 -1.17 -17.43 -9.07
C ARG A 103 -1.26 -16.68 -7.74
N TYR A 104 -1.63 -15.40 -7.79
CA TYR A 104 -1.70 -14.56 -6.59
C TYR A 104 -2.95 -14.81 -5.75
N VAL A 105 -4.09 -15.06 -6.41
CA VAL A 105 -5.37 -15.42 -5.79
C VAL A 105 -5.89 -16.70 -6.44
N PRO A 106 -5.42 -17.89 -5.99
CA PRO A 106 -5.89 -19.17 -6.50
C PRO A 106 -7.41 -19.31 -6.35
N GLY A 107 -8.10 -19.64 -7.45
CA GLY A 107 -9.56 -19.70 -7.49
C GLY A 107 -10.25 -18.37 -7.86
N THR A 108 -9.49 -17.33 -8.21
CA THR A 108 -10.08 -16.11 -8.79
C THR A 108 -10.78 -16.43 -10.12
N THR A 109 -11.93 -15.79 -10.34
CA THR A 109 -12.68 -15.88 -11.60
C THR A 109 -12.09 -14.99 -12.70
N MET A 110 -11.11 -14.14 -12.38
CA MET A 110 -10.41 -13.33 -13.38
C MET A 110 -9.48 -14.22 -14.22
N GLY A 111 -9.95 -14.64 -15.40
CA GLY A 111 -9.23 -15.51 -16.34
C GLY A 111 -8.05 -14.87 -17.09
N PHE A 112 -7.54 -13.73 -16.62
CA PHE A 112 -6.42 -13.04 -17.25
C PHE A 112 -5.10 -13.78 -16.99
N LYS A 113 -4.29 -13.98 -18.03
CA LYS A 113 -3.02 -14.74 -17.94
C LYS A 113 -1.89 -13.98 -17.24
N GLY A 114 -2.04 -12.66 -17.14
CA GLY A 114 -1.03 -11.75 -16.59
C GLY A 114 -0.13 -11.13 -17.66
N LEU A 115 0.40 -9.94 -17.35
CA LEU A 115 1.43 -9.27 -18.13
C LEU A 115 2.81 -9.82 -17.81
N ARG A 116 3.71 -9.86 -18.80
CA ARG A 116 5.06 -10.45 -18.66
C ARG A 116 6.16 -9.42 -18.53
N LYS A 117 5.98 -8.24 -19.13
CA LYS A 117 6.99 -7.19 -19.06
C LYS A 117 6.69 -6.28 -17.89
N GLU A 118 7.71 -6.05 -17.07
CA GLU A 118 7.63 -5.14 -15.94
C GLU A 118 7.13 -3.76 -16.34
N GLN A 119 7.67 -3.22 -17.44
CA GLN A 119 7.29 -1.90 -17.91
C GLN A 119 5.81 -1.82 -18.30
N GLU A 120 5.24 -2.88 -18.88
CA GLU A 120 3.82 -2.92 -19.23
C GLU A 120 2.95 -2.88 -17.97
N ILE A 121 3.34 -3.58 -16.91
CA ILE A 121 2.63 -3.53 -15.62
C ILE A 121 2.72 -2.12 -15.02
N LYS A 122 3.92 -1.52 -15.00
CA LYS A 122 4.15 -0.17 -14.48
C LYS A 122 3.33 0.88 -15.25
N ASP A 123 3.33 0.81 -16.58
CA ASP A 123 2.56 1.69 -17.44
C ASP A 123 1.06 1.55 -17.17
N LEU A 124 0.55 0.31 -17.07
CA LEU A 124 -0.85 0.04 -16.73
C LEU A 124 -1.24 0.55 -15.32
N LEU A 125 -0.39 0.33 -14.31
CA LEU A 125 -0.61 0.86 -12.97
C LEU A 125 -0.67 2.39 -12.96
N ALA A 126 0.24 3.06 -13.67
CA ALA A 126 0.24 4.51 -13.80
C ALA A 126 -1.06 5.03 -14.42
N TYR A 127 -1.62 4.34 -15.42
CA TYR A 127 -2.92 4.66 -15.98
C TYR A 127 -4.06 4.46 -14.97
N LEU A 128 -4.13 3.30 -14.31
CA LEU A 128 -5.19 2.99 -13.34
C LEU A 128 -5.19 3.92 -12.12
N ILE A 129 -4.02 4.41 -11.70
CA ILE A 129 -3.89 5.39 -10.60
C ILE A 129 -4.65 6.69 -10.91
N THR A 130 -4.73 7.10 -12.17
CA THR A 130 -5.45 8.34 -12.55
C THR A 130 -6.94 8.28 -12.22
N PHE A 131 -7.50 7.07 -12.05
CA PHE A 131 -8.88 6.82 -11.63
C PHE A 131 -9.03 6.55 -10.12
N SER A 132 -7.99 6.82 -9.33
CA SER A 132 -7.99 6.71 -7.87
C SER A 132 -7.44 7.98 -7.21
N PRO A 133 -8.09 9.15 -7.40
CA PRO A 133 -7.53 10.46 -7.01
C PRO A 133 -7.32 10.65 -5.50
N ALA A 134 -7.96 9.82 -4.65
CA ALA A 134 -7.75 9.84 -3.20
C ALA A 134 -6.55 8.98 -2.75
N TYR A 135 -5.97 8.18 -3.64
CA TYR A 135 -4.79 7.38 -3.34
C TYR A 135 -3.53 8.22 -3.52
N THR A 136 -2.68 8.28 -2.51
CA THR A 136 -1.35 8.87 -2.59
C THR A 136 -0.36 7.78 -3.02
N PRO A 137 0.22 7.86 -4.24
CA PRO A 137 1.19 6.88 -4.68
C PRO A 137 2.40 6.88 -3.75
N LYS A 138 2.81 5.71 -3.28
CA LYS A 138 4.05 5.57 -2.54
C LYS A 138 5.18 5.57 -3.57
N SER A 139 5.66 6.77 -3.90
CA SER A 139 6.83 6.96 -4.76
C SER A 139 7.97 6.02 -4.32
N GLY A 140 8.31 5.02 -5.16
CA GLY A 140 9.60 4.34 -5.07
C GLY A 140 9.65 2.83 -4.79
N THR A 141 8.55 2.11 -4.52
CA THR A 141 8.66 0.63 -4.44
C THR A 141 8.69 0.02 -5.84
N GLN A 142 9.87 0.02 -6.47
CA GLN A 142 10.10 -0.75 -7.69
C GLN A 142 10.11 -2.24 -7.34
N VAL A 143 9.02 -2.94 -7.63
CA VAL A 143 8.99 -4.41 -7.61
C VAL A 143 9.45 -4.88 -8.99
N THR A 144 10.58 -5.58 -9.05
CA THR A 144 11.13 -6.05 -10.31
C THR A 144 10.38 -7.28 -10.84
N ALA A 145 10.39 -7.49 -12.16
CA ALA A 145 9.76 -8.67 -12.77
C ALA A 145 10.41 -9.98 -12.34
N SER A 146 11.70 -9.99 -11.96
CA SER A 146 12.34 -11.17 -11.40
C SER A 146 11.87 -11.45 -9.98
N GLU A 147 11.69 -10.43 -9.14
CA GLU A 147 11.12 -10.60 -7.80
C GLU A 147 9.67 -11.09 -7.86
N ALA A 148 8.86 -10.60 -8.80
CA ALA A 148 7.48 -11.06 -8.97
C ALA A 148 7.35 -12.43 -9.66
N ALA A 149 8.32 -12.81 -10.50
CA ALA A 149 8.34 -14.11 -11.17
C ALA A 149 8.95 -15.23 -10.31
N GLN A 150 9.86 -14.88 -9.39
CA GLN A 150 10.50 -15.79 -8.44
C GLN A 150 9.84 -15.76 -7.06
N ALA A 151 8.89 -14.84 -6.81
CA ALA A 151 8.02 -14.89 -5.65
C ALA A 151 7.26 -16.22 -5.64
N LYS A 152 7.80 -17.20 -4.91
CA LYS A 152 6.96 -18.09 -4.12
C LYS A 152 6.02 -17.17 -3.34
N LEU A 153 4.72 -17.53 -3.27
CA LEU A 153 3.75 -16.85 -2.40
C LEU A 153 4.50 -16.42 -1.14
N PRO A 154 4.41 -15.15 -0.69
CA PRO A 154 4.98 -14.81 0.59
C PRO A 154 4.35 -15.75 1.60
N GLU A 155 5.14 -16.74 2.01
CA GLU A 155 5.10 -17.20 3.37
C GLU A 155 5.46 -15.94 4.13
N ILE A 156 4.49 -15.43 4.90
CA ILE A 156 4.78 -14.38 5.85
C ILE A 156 5.78 -15.00 6.82
N LYS A 157 7.07 -14.83 6.53
CA LYS A 157 8.10 -15.06 7.52
C LYS A 157 8.10 -13.82 8.40
N ALA A 158 8.06 -14.08 9.69
CA ALA A 158 7.90 -13.09 10.74
C ALA A 158 9.17 -12.24 10.95
N ASP A 159 9.97 -12.00 9.90
CA ASP A 159 11.31 -11.42 9.97
C ASP A 159 11.56 -10.25 9.01
N ASP A 160 10.55 -9.76 8.27
CA ASP A 160 10.51 -8.31 8.01
C ASP A 160 10.15 -7.69 9.36
N GLU A 161 11.16 -7.17 10.05
CA GLU A 161 11.10 -6.51 11.36
C GLU A 161 9.74 -5.83 11.55
N ILE A 162 8.87 -6.48 12.34
CA ILE A 162 7.61 -5.90 12.76
C ILE A 162 8.05 -4.75 13.64
N GLU A 163 8.03 -3.54 13.10
CA GLU A 163 8.16 -2.31 13.87
C GLU A 163 6.90 -2.24 14.74
N GLU A 164 6.92 -2.99 15.84
CA GLU A 164 5.90 -2.92 16.88
C GLU A 164 5.92 -1.46 17.38
N PRO A 165 4.77 -0.78 17.38
CA PRO A 165 4.73 0.61 17.81
C PRO A 165 5.11 0.70 19.29
N GLU A 166 6.29 1.23 19.58
CA GLU A 166 6.67 1.52 20.97
C GLU A 166 6.06 2.85 21.42
N PHE A 167 5.05 2.77 22.29
CA PHE A 167 4.44 3.95 22.92
C PHE A 167 5.20 4.36 24.19
N THR A 168 6.44 4.81 24.02
CA THR A 168 7.21 5.35 25.15
C THR A 168 6.52 6.59 25.73
N GLU A 169 6.71 6.84 27.02
CA GLU A 169 6.19 8.06 27.67
C GLU A 169 6.68 9.33 26.95
N ALA A 170 7.93 9.33 26.47
CA ALA A 170 8.50 10.42 25.70
C ALA A 170 7.76 10.65 24.37
N TYR A 171 7.40 9.59 23.65
CA TYR A 171 6.64 9.71 22.41
C TYR A 171 5.21 10.19 22.66
N LEU A 172 4.52 9.65 23.67
CA LEU A 172 3.15 10.05 24.00
C LEU A 172 3.06 11.51 24.48
N ALA A 173 4.15 12.05 25.04
CA ALA A 173 4.27 13.44 25.46
C ALA A 173 4.83 14.38 24.37
N ASP A 174 5.21 13.87 23.19
CA ASP A 174 5.81 14.66 22.13
C ASP A 174 4.79 15.63 21.50
N ASP A 175 5.10 16.93 21.55
CA ASP A 175 4.21 17.98 21.06
C ASP A 175 3.94 17.88 19.55
N ASN A 176 4.91 17.39 18.78
CA ASN A 176 4.77 17.24 17.33
C ASN A 176 3.84 16.05 16.99
N ALA A 177 4.02 14.89 17.64
CA ALA A 177 3.12 13.76 17.51
C ALA A 177 1.68 14.13 17.91
N ILE A 178 1.51 14.87 19.01
CA ILE A 178 0.20 15.36 19.46
C ILE A 178 -0.42 16.32 18.41
N ALA A 179 0.37 17.23 17.83
CA ALA A 179 -0.13 18.17 16.81
C ALA A 179 -0.56 17.46 15.52
N ILE A 180 0.22 16.48 15.06
CA ILE A 180 -0.15 15.63 13.91
C ILE A 180 -1.44 14.88 14.21
N GLY A 181 -1.55 14.29 15.41
CA GLY A 181 -2.76 13.58 15.83
C GLY A 181 -4.00 14.48 15.90
N ASP A 182 -3.88 15.72 16.35
CA ASP A 182 -4.98 16.71 16.35
C ASP A 182 -5.47 17.02 14.93
N GLU A 183 -4.54 17.23 14.00
CA GLU A 183 -4.86 17.52 12.60
C GLU A 183 -5.59 16.33 11.96
N LEU A 184 -5.07 15.11 12.13
CA LEU A 184 -5.70 13.89 11.64
C LEU A 184 -7.06 13.64 12.28
N TRP A 185 -7.18 13.91 13.58
CA TRP A 185 -8.44 13.80 14.31
C TRP A 185 -9.49 14.76 13.76
N ALA A 186 -9.11 16.02 13.52
CA ALA A 186 -9.99 17.03 12.95
C ALA A 186 -10.48 16.64 11.55
N LYS A 187 -9.60 16.06 10.72
CA LYS A 187 -9.92 15.63 9.36
C LYS A 187 -10.86 14.42 9.34
N GLN A 188 -10.62 13.41 10.17
CA GLN A 188 -11.26 12.10 9.98
C GLN A 188 -12.12 11.62 11.14
N CYS A 189 -11.73 11.89 12.39
CA CYS A 189 -12.33 11.27 13.57
C CYS A 189 -13.45 12.14 14.18
N ARG A 190 -13.29 13.46 14.10
CA ARG A 190 -14.17 14.47 14.71
C ARG A 190 -15.62 14.36 14.23
N HIS A 191 -15.86 13.95 12.98
CA HIS A 191 -17.22 13.80 12.44
C HIS A 191 -18.08 12.83 13.29
N CYS A 192 -17.47 11.78 13.81
CA CYS A 192 -18.16 10.76 14.59
C CYS A 192 -17.98 10.98 16.09
N HIS A 193 -16.79 11.36 16.55
CA HIS A 193 -16.47 11.42 17.98
C HIS A 193 -16.61 12.83 18.59
N GLY A 194 -16.80 13.88 17.79
CA GLY A 194 -16.77 15.27 18.28
C GLY A 194 -15.35 15.82 18.38
N SER A 195 -15.22 17.10 18.73
CA SER A 195 -13.91 17.77 18.85
C SER A 195 -13.04 17.21 19.97
N SER A 196 -13.67 16.71 21.03
CA SER A 196 -13.01 16.33 22.29
C SER A 196 -13.71 15.11 22.91
N ALA A 197 -13.75 13.98 22.18
CA ALA A 197 -14.44 12.73 22.55
C ALA A 197 -15.99 12.76 22.65
N TYR A 198 -16.62 13.93 22.75
CA TYR A 198 -18.08 14.15 22.72
C TYR A 198 -18.36 15.67 22.61
N PRO A 199 -19.51 16.15 22.08
CA PRO A 199 -20.59 15.41 21.42
C PRO A 199 -20.28 15.00 19.99
N GLY A 200 -20.71 13.79 19.63
CA GLY A 200 -20.62 13.23 18.29
C GLY A 200 -21.64 12.10 18.10
N LYS A 201 -21.68 11.49 16.91
CA LYS A 201 -22.55 10.34 16.58
C LYS A 201 -22.11 9.02 17.25
N ALA A 202 -20.87 8.95 17.70
CA ALA A 202 -20.28 7.80 18.38
C ALA A 202 -20.40 7.89 19.91
N PRO A 203 -20.32 6.77 20.64
CA PRO A 203 -20.27 6.79 22.10
C PRO A 203 -19.12 7.66 22.63
N LYS A 204 -19.36 8.33 23.77
CA LYS A 204 -18.35 9.14 24.45
C LYS A 204 -17.12 8.31 24.77
N LEU A 205 -15.95 8.76 24.32
CA LEU A 205 -14.67 8.13 24.66
C LEU A 205 -14.27 8.48 26.10
N LYS A 206 -13.51 7.59 26.73
CA LYS A 206 -12.94 7.77 28.08
C LYS A 206 -11.42 7.55 28.05
N PRO A 207 -10.65 8.48 27.45
CA PRO A 207 -9.20 8.30 27.23
C PRO A 207 -8.40 7.99 28.49
N ALA A 208 -8.78 8.57 29.63
CA ALA A 208 -8.15 8.30 30.93
C ALA A 208 -8.25 6.83 31.41
N ARG A 209 -8.94 5.95 30.68
CA ARG A 209 -9.05 4.51 30.97
C ARG A 209 -8.43 3.63 29.89
N TYR A 210 -7.83 4.22 28.87
CA TYR A 210 -7.35 3.48 27.70
C TYR A 210 -5.84 3.34 27.78
N GLU A 211 -5.36 2.14 27.44
CA GLU A 211 -3.95 1.89 27.18
C GLU A 211 -3.60 2.27 25.73
N PRO A 212 -2.35 2.71 25.44
CA PRO A 212 -1.92 3.07 24.08
C PRO A 212 -2.21 1.99 23.05
N ASP A 213 -1.88 0.73 23.35
CA ASP A 213 -2.10 -0.40 22.46
C ASP A 213 -3.59 -0.63 22.17
N PHE A 214 -4.45 -0.40 23.16
CA PHE A 214 -5.89 -0.50 22.97
C PHE A 214 -6.38 0.57 21.99
N VAL A 215 -5.95 1.82 22.17
CA VAL A 215 -6.32 2.92 21.25
C VAL A 215 -5.78 2.64 19.85
N PHE A 216 -4.53 2.20 19.76
CA PHE A 216 -3.88 1.86 18.51
C PHE A 216 -4.61 0.74 17.77
N ASP A 217 -4.99 -0.34 18.47
CA ASP A 217 -5.78 -1.43 17.89
C ASP A 217 -7.12 -0.93 17.36
N ARG A 218 -7.84 -0.10 18.13
CA ARG A 218 -9.12 0.47 17.67
C ARG A 218 -8.96 1.33 16.42
N ILE A 219 -7.93 2.15 16.33
CA ILE A 219 -7.64 2.96 15.14
C ILE A 219 -7.24 2.05 13.98
N THR A 220 -6.37 1.09 14.22
CA THR A 220 -5.78 0.21 13.21
C THR A 220 -6.81 -0.72 12.59
N ASN A 221 -7.53 -1.45 13.45
CA ASN A 221 -8.39 -2.57 13.06
C ASN A 221 -9.88 -2.22 13.09
N GLY A 222 -10.24 -1.04 13.59
CA GLY A 222 -11.64 -0.64 13.76
C GLY A 222 -12.34 -1.47 14.85
N PHE A 223 -13.60 -1.15 15.09
CA PHE A 223 -14.44 -1.91 16.01
C PHE A 223 -15.92 -1.66 15.76
N ARG A 224 -16.67 -2.73 15.47
CA ARG A 224 -18.10 -2.65 15.15
C ARG A 224 -18.34 -1.69 13.98
N LYS A 225 -18.96 -0.53 14.23
CA LYS A 225 -19.26 0.51 13.23
C LYS A 225 -18.14 1.53 13.07
N MET A 226 -17.09 1.46 13.88
CA MET A 226 -15.87 2.27 13.69
C MET A 226 -15.01 1.61 12.61
N PRO A 227 -14.70 2.32 11.51
CA PRO A 227 -13.84 1.79 10.44
C PRO A 227 -12.43 1.49 10.93
N ALA A 228 -11.76 0.59 10.23
CA ALA A 228 -10.32 0.36 10.34
C ALA A 228 -9.56 1.42 9.55
N TRP A 229 -8.51 2.01 10.15
CA TRP A 229 -7.73 3.08 9.53
C TRP A 229 -6.32 2.67 9.12
N LYS A 230 -5.92 1.40 9.32
CA LYS A 230 -4.59 0.89 8.91
C LYS A 230 -4.25 1.05 7.43
N SER A 231 -5.25 1.23 6.58
CA SER A 231 -5.11 1.44 5.14
C SER A 231 -5.15 2.90 4.72
N VAL A 232 -5.55 3.80 5.62
CA VAL A 232 -5.70 5.25 5.38
C VAL A 232 -4.55 6.02 6.00
N PHE A 233 -4.10 5.59 7.18
CA PHE A 233 -3.03 6.22 7.93
C PHE A 233 -1.80 5.31 8.01
N THR A 234 -0.61 5.91 7.93
CA THR A 234 0.67 5.24 8.16
C THR A 234 0.77 4.72 9.61
N LEU A 235 1.83 3.97 9.92
CA LEU A 235 2.12 3.57 11.31
C LEU A 235 2.28 4.80 12.21
N GLU A 236 3.14 5.74 11.81
CA GLU A 236 3.39 7.00 12.51
C GLU A 236 2.13 7.85 12.69
N GLU A 237 1.29 7.98 11.66
CA GLU A 237 0.04 8.75 11.73
C GLU A 237 -0.97 8.11 12.70
N ARG A 238 -1.04 6.78 12.74
CA ARG A 238 -1.87 6.07 13.73
C ARG A 238 -1.31 6.21 15.13
N MET A 239 0.01 6.19 15.30
CA MET A 239 0.66 6.42 16.59
C MET A 239 0.47 7.88 17.07
N ALA A 240 0.53 8.86 16.16
CA ALA A 240 0.24 10.25 16.44
C ALA A 240 -1.21 10.47 16.90
N LEU A 241 -2.17 9.77 16.28
CA LEU A 241 -3.57 9.75 16.75
C LEU A 241 -3.69 9.18 18.16
N VAL A 242 -2.91 8.15 18.52
CA VAL A 242 -2.87 7.61 19.90
C VAL A 242 -2.32 8.65 20.86
N ALA A 243 -1.18 9.27 20.54
CA ALA A 243 -0.56 10.31 21.35
C ALA A 243 -1.54 11.47 21.60
N TYR A 244 -2.22 11.95 20.54
CA TYR A 244 -3.23 12.98 20.70
C TYR A 244 -4.41 12.53 21.57
N VAL A 245 -5.03 11.37 21.28
CA VAL A 245 -6.20 10.88 22.04
C VAL A 245 -5.90 10.70 23.54
N LEU A 246 -4.67 10.31 23.89
CA LEU A 246 -4.24 10.14 25.27
C LEU A 246 -3.68 11.42 25.90
N SER A 247 -3.45 12.48 25.12
CA SER A 247 -2.93 13.74 25.63
C SER A 247 -3.94 14.52 26.46
N ASN A 248 -3.43 15.38 27.34
CA ASN A 248 -4.22 16.38 28.05
C ASN A 248 -4.89 17.42 27.12
N LYS A 249 -4.44 17.57 25.87
CA LYS A 249 -5.03 18.51 24.90
C LYS A 249 -6.35 17.99 24.31
N PHE A 250 -6.57 16.67 24.34
CA PHE A 250 -7.74 16.05 23.71
C PHE A 250 -9.01 16.08 24.56
N SER A 251 -8.87 15.89 25.86
CA SER A 251 -9.96 15.98 26.84
C SER A 251 -9.43 16.62 28.13
N PRO A 252 -9.14 17.94 28.09
CA PRO A 252 -8.65 18.69 29.26
C PRO A 252 -9.65 18.72 30.42
#